data_AF-A0A7V9PAS6-F1
#
_entry.id   AF-A0A7V9PAS6-F1
#
_cell.length_a   1.000
_cell.length_b   1.000
_cell.length_c   1.000
_cell.angle_alpha   90.00
_cell.angle_beta   90.00
_cell.angle_gamma   90.00
#
_symmetry.space_group_name_H-M   'P 1'
#
loop_
_entity.id
_entity.type
_entity.pdbx_description
1 polymer ?
#
loop_
_entity_poly.entity_id
_entity_poly.type
_entity_poly.pdbx_seq_one_letter_code
_entity_poly.pdbx_strand_id
1 'polypeptide(L)'
;MFRFLLIAISTFVFAAVGNAQTAANTVLKKTSASQAASSIKSSPAYAEILLLKTELESQLEDFGSDYTDDFPKAKELRFQLDLIQKETNKLLAVNAANSNKLSVALGKLIIRKIELETDLWNLRNQYKDDYPQVKRAKRKVEVFEKAIKEILP
;
A
#
# COMPACT_ATOMS: atom_id res chain seq x y z
N MET A 1 32.49 76.10 39.51
CA MET A 1 31.30 76.88 39.11
C MET A 1 30.58 76.12 38.02
N PHE A 2 29.26 75.99 38.18
CA PHE A 2 28.23 75.56 37.21
C PHE A 2 28.14 74.08 36.76
N ARG A 3 27.00 73.51 37.20
CA ARG A 3 26.31 72.27 36.80
C ARG A 3 25.64 72.44 35.43
N PHE A 4 25.60 71.40 34.59
CA PHE A 4 24.52 71.07 33.62
C PHE A 4 24.79 69.63 33.12
N LEU A 5 23.96 68.63 33.46
CA LEU A 5 22.77 68.18 32.73
C LEU A 5 23.10 67.33 31.49
N LEU A 6 22.88 66.00 31.57
CA LEU A 6 22.09 65.25 30.59
C LEU A 6 21.89 63.79 31.01
N ILE A 7 20.61 63.42 31.03
CA ILE A 7 20.05 62.09 31.24
C ILE A 7 20.14 61.35 29.89
N ALA A 8 20.57 60.09 29.89
CA ALA A 8 20.32 59.17 28.79
C ALA A 8 19.93 57.79 29.33
N ILE A 9 18.69 57.47 29.02
CA ILE A 9 17.85 56.35 29.44
C ILE A 9 18.42 55.03 28.92
N SER A 10 18.69 54.08 29.83
CA SER A 10 18.98 52.68 29.50
C SER A 10 17.67 51.91 29.41
N THR A 11 17.13 51.78 28.20
CA THR A 11 16.06 50.83 27.87
C THR A 11 16.70 49.49 27.48
N PHE A 12 16.79 48.56 28.42
CA PHE A 12 17.14 47.18 28.12
C PHE A 12 15.86 46.40 27.79
N VAL A 13 15.71 46.06 26.51
CA VAL A 13 14.65 45.24 25.94
C VAL A 13 14.78 43.81 26.47
N PHE A 14 13.78 43.33 27.20
CA PHE A 14 13.67 41.92 27.58
C PHE A 14 12.19 41.50 27.48
N ALA A 15 11.86 40.73 26.44
CA ALA A 15 10.83 39.68 26.43
C ALA A 15 10.46 39.29 24.99
N ALA A 16 11.20 38.33 24.42
CA ALA A 16 10.72 37.54 23.28
C ALA A 16 11.38 36.16 23.31
N VAL A 17 11.04 35.33 24.30
CA VAL A 17 11.32 33.90 24.26
C VAL A 17 10.02 33.17 24.56
N GLY A 18 9.41 32.62 23.51
CA GLY A 18 8.23 31.80 23.63
C GLY A 18 7.55 31.64 22.29
N ASN A 19 8.13 30.82 21.39
CA ASN A 19 7.42 30.10 20.32
C ASN A 19 8.33 29.23 19.41
N ALA A 20 9.43 28.67 19.92
CA ALA A 20 10.32 27.81 19.13
C ALA A 20 10.08 26.29 19.28
N GLN A 21 9.14 25.86 20.14
CA GLN A 21 8.97 24.42 20.45
C GLN A 21 7.87 23.70 19.64
N THR A 22 7.01 24.42 18.90
CA THR A 22 5.94 23.80 18.10
C THR A 22 6.36 23.39 16.68
N ALA A 23 7.48 23.90 16.16
CA ALA A 23 7.96 23.56 14.81
C ALA A 23 8.75 22.24 14.73
N ALA A 24 9.38 21.82 15.84
CA ALA A 24 10.23 20.62 15.85
C ALA A 24 9.42 19.30 15.73
N ASN A 25 8.20 19.26 16.28
CA ASN A 25 7.36 18.06 16.24
C ASN A 25 6.76 17.76 14.86
N THR A 26 6.54 18.78 14.03
CA THR A 26 5.94 18.61 12.69
C THR A 26 6.96 18.10 11.68
N VAL A 27 8.24 18.45 11.83
CA VAL A 27 9.33 17.99 10.96
C VAL A 27 9.68 16.53 11.25
N LEU A 28 9.73 16.12 12.53
CA LEU A 28 10.02 14.73 12.90
C LEU A 28 8.93 13.73 12.46
N LYS A 29 7.65 14.15 12.46
CA LYS A 29 6.52 13.30 12.05
C LYS A 29 6.43 13.10 10.52
N LYS A 30 6.90 14.06 9.72
CA LYS A 30 6.90 13.96 8.26
C LYS A 30 8.02 13.05 7.74
N THR A 31 9.18 13.06 8.40
CA THR A 31 10.32 12.20 8.04
C THR A 31 10.02 10.73 8.32
N SER A 32 9.40 10.40 9.45
CA SER A 32 9.06 9.01 9.81
C SER A 32 8.01 8.36 8.91
N ALA A 33 7.00 9.12 8.45
CA ALA A 33 5.97 8.61 7.54
C ALA A 33 6.51 8.33 6.13
N SER A 34 7.40 9.19 5.62
CA SER A 34 8.07 8.99 4.32
C SER A 34 9.00 7.76 4.34
N GLN A 35 9.75 7.59 5.43
CA GLN A 35 10.69 6.49 5.62
C GLN A 35 9.98 5.14 5.88
N ALA A 36 8.79 5.18 6.46
CA ALA A 36 7.90 4.04 6.58
C ALA A 36 7.29 3.60 5.24
N ALA A 37 6.88 4.55 4.39
CA ALA A 37 6.34 4.22 3.07
C ALA A 37 7.41 3.61 2.14
N SER A 38 8.67 4.08 2.25
CA SER A 38 9.79 3.47 1.52
C SER A 38 10.13 2.07 2.03
N SER A 39 10.02 1.80 3.34
CA SER A 39 10.30 0.48 3.90
C SER A 39 9.30 -0.60 3.48
N ILE A 40 8.03 -0.22 3.26
CA ILE A 40 6.99 -1.14 2.76
C ILE A 40 7.23 -1.49 1.29
N LYS A 41 7.59 -0.51 0.45
CA LYS A 41 7.91 -0.75 -0.97
C LYS A 41 9.18 -1.57 -1.16
N SER A 42 10.10 -1.55 -0.20
CA SER A 42 11.27 -2.43 -0.19
C SER A 42 11.03 -3.76 0.54
N SER A 43 9.78 -4.07 0.93
CA SER A 43 9.48 -5.31 1.65
C SER A 43 9.49 -6.53 0.70
N PRO A 44 9.84 -7.72 1.22
CA PRO A 44 9.78 -8.95 0.45
C PRO A 44 8.39 -9.29 -0.10
N ALA A 45 7.32 -9.05 0.68
CA ALA A 45 5.95 -9.27 0.21
C ALA A 45 5.59 -8.37 -0.99
N TYR A 46 6.01 -7.11 -0.94
CA TYR A 46 5.79 -6.18 -2.06
C TYR A 46 6.55 -6.60 -3.30
N ALA A 47 7.78 -7.09 -3.17
CA ALA A 47 8.60 -7.56 -4.30
C ALA A 47 7.94 -8.74 -5.03
N GLU A 48 7.36 -9.70 -4.31
CA GLU A 48 6.63 -10.84 -4.90
C GLU A 48 5.41 -10.35 -5.70
N ILE A 49 4.62 -9.41 -5.15
CA ILE A 49 3.45 -8.87 -5.84
C ILE A 49 3.87 -8.03 -7.06
N LEU A 50 4.96 -7.25 -6.94
CA LEU A 50 5.49 -6.46 -8.05
C LEU A 50 5.97 -7.36 -9.20
N LEU A 51 6.63 -8.48 -8.87
CA LEU A 51 7.05 -9.46 -9.87
C LEU A 51 5.85 -9.98 -10.67
N LEU A 52 4.82 -10.48 -9.99
CA LEU A 52 3.61 -10.96 -10.66
C LEU A 52 2.94 -9.85 -11.48
N LYS A 53 2.86 -8.63 -10.94
CA LYS A 53 2.30 -7.49 -11.66
C LYS A 53 3.02 -7.28 -13.00
N THR A 54 4.34 -7.22 -12.97
CA THR A 54 5.17 -7.00 -14.17
C THR A 54 5.04 -8.16 -15.15
N GLU A 55 4.96 -9.41 -14.68
CA GLU A 55 4.70 -10.57 -15.54
C GLU A 55 3.35 -10.48 -16.26
N LEU A 56 2.29 -10.07 -15.55
CA LEU A 56 0.96 -9.93 -16.16
C LEU A 56 0.86 -8.70 -17.08
N GLU A 57 1.53 -7.60 -16.75
CA GLU A 57 1.63 -6.43 -17.63
C GLU A 57 2.37 -6.79 -18.92
N SER A 58 3.48 -7.55 -18.82
CA SER A 58 4.20 -8.09 -19.99
C SER A 58 3.30 -8.98 -20.83
N GLN A 59 2.57 -9.92 -20.21
CA GLN A 59 1.64 -10.78 -20.95
C GLN A 59 0.52 -9.98 -21.60
N LEU A 60 0.04 -8.91 -20.96
CA LEU A 60 -1.00 -8.06 -21.53
C LEU A 60 -0.51 -7.32 -22.77
N GLU A 61 0.74 -6.86 -22.77
CA GLU A 61 1.38 -6.22 -23.92
C GLU A 61 1.48 -7.14 -25.13
N ASP A 62 1.69 -8.46 -24.92
CA ASP A 62 1.69 -9.46 -26.01
C ASP A 62 0.37 -9.50 -26.79
N PHE A 63 -0.74 -9.02 -26.20
CA PHE A 63 -2.04 -8.95 -26.86
C PHE A 63 -2.32 -7.61 -27.57
N GLY A 64 -1.48 -6.59 -27.37
CA GLY A 64 -1.74 -5.19 -27.73
C GLY A 64 -1.84 -4.89 -29.24
N SER A 65 -1.21 -5.69 -30.10
CA SER A 65 -1.29 -5.55 -31.56
C SER A 65 -2.21 -6.57 -32.23
N ASP A 66 -2.36 -7.74 -31.62
CA ASP A 66 -2.87 -8.94 -32.31
C ASP A 66 -4.33 -9.26 -31.95
N TYR A 67 -4.85 -8.67 -30.88
CA TYR A 67 -6.16 -9.00 -30.33
C TYR A 67 -6.98 -7.77 -29.95
N THR A 68 -8.29 -7.88 -30.09
CA THR A 68 -9.22 -6.83 -29.64
C THR A 68 -9.32 -6.81 -28.12
N ASP A 69 -9.77 -5.68 -27.58
CA ASP A 69 -10.01 -5.51 -26.14
C ASP A 69 -10.95 -6.56 -25.52
N ASP A 70 -11.75 -7.23 -26.35
CA ASP A 70 -12.70 -8.24 -25.94
C ASP A 70 -12.13 -9.65 -25.79
N PHE A 71 -10.86 -9.85 -26.14
CA PHE A 71 -10.21 -11.15 -26.08
C PHE A 71 -10.29 -11.74 -24.65
N PRO A 72 -10.81 -12.97 -24.47
CA PRO A 72 -11.07 -13.52 -23.12
C PRO A 72 -9.85 -13.51 -22.20
N LYS A 73 -8.66 -13.79 -22.74
CA LYS A 73 -7.42 -13.80 -21.94
C LYS A 73 -7.01 -12.39 -21.52
N ALA A 74 -7.17 -11.39 -22.39
CA ALA A 74 -6.89 -10.00 -22.05
C ALA A 74 -7.82 -9.50 -20.93
N LYS A 75 -9.10 -9.89 -20.96
CA LYS A 75 -10.06 -9.59 -19.88
C LYS A 75 -9.65 -10.22 -18.54
N GLU A 76 -9.23 -11.48 -18.58
CA GLU A 76 -8.75 -12.18 -17.38
C GLU A 76 -7.48 -11.53 -16.80
N LEU A 77 -6.51 -11.17 -17.64
CA LEU A 77 -5.29 -10.49 -17.21
C LEU A 77 -5.58 -9.12 -16.58
N ARG A 78 -6.46 -8.32 -17.20
CA ARG A 78 -6.92 -7.04 -16.64
C ARG A 78 -7.60 -7.23 -15.28
N PHE A 79 -8.45 -8.26 -15.15
CA PHE A 79 -9.06 -8.59 -13.87
C PHE A 79 -8.02 -8.96 -12.80
N GLN A 80 -7.01 -9.75 -13.14
CA GLN A 80 -5.91 -10.07 -12.22
C GLN A 80 -5.12 -8.83 -11.81
N LEU A 81 -4.82 -7.93 -12.75
CA LEU A 81 -4.13 -6.66 -12.47
C LEU A 81 -4.94 -5.77 -11.52
N ASP A 82 -6.27 -5.74 -11.66
CA ASP A 82 -7.15 -5.02 -10.72
C ASP A 82 -7.10 -5.62 -9.31
N LEU A 83 -7.03 -6.95 -9.18
CA LEU A 83 -6.87 -7.62 -7.89
C LEU A 83 -5.51 -7.32 -7.26
N ILE A 84 -4.44 -7.41 -8.06
CA ILE A 84 -3.08 -7.05 -7.64
C ILE A 84 -3.04 -5.61 -7.13
N GLN A 85 -3.66 -4.66 -7.84
CA GLN A 85 -3.68 -3.27 -7.43
C GLN A 85 -4.42 -3.08 -6.10
N LYS A 86 -5.54 -3.78 -5.88
CA LYS A 86 -6.28 -3.77 -4.61
C LYS A 86 -5.43 -4.29 -3.46
N GLU A 87 -4.76 -5.43 -3.63
CA GLU A 87 -3.91 -6.02 -2.59
C GLU A 87 -2.64 -5.20 -2.35
N THR A 88 -2.06 -4.61 -3.39
CA THR A 88 -0.94 -3.66 -3.28
C THR A 88 -1.33 -2.45 -2.44
N ASN A 89 -2.51 -1.88 -2.67
CA ASN A 89 -3.01 -0.74 -1.89
C ASN A 89 -3.21 -1.11 -0.42
N LYS A 90 -3.73 -2.31 -0.12
CA LYS A 90 -3.85 -2.80 1.26
C LYS A 90 -2.49 -2.95 1.92
N LEU A 91 -1.51 -3.51 1.19
CA LEU A 91 -0.16 -3.71 1.70
C LEU A 91 0.54 -2.37 1.98
N LEU A 92 0.37 -1.37 1.10
CA LEU A 92 0.88 -0.01 1.30
C LEU A 92 0.19 0.74 2.45
N ALA A 93 -1.04 0.34 2.82
CA ALA A 93 -1.77 0.89 3.95
C ALA A 93 -1.41 0.23 5.30
N VAL A 94 -0.57 -0.82 5.30
CA VAL A 94 -0.12 -1.47 6.54
C VAL A 94 0.70 -0.48 7.38
N ASN A 95 0.44 -0.47 8.69
CA ASN A 95 1.21 0.35 9.61
C ASN A 95 2.70 -0.02 9.55
N ALA A 96 3.58 0.99 9.48
CA ALA A 96 5.03 0.84 9.52
C ALA A 96 5.55 -0.10 10.63
N ALA A 97 4.89 -0.11 11.78
CA ALA A 97 5.22 -0.99 12.91
C ALA A 97 5.09 -2.48 12.58
N ASN A 98 4.23 -2.84 11.62
CA ASN A 98 4.02 -4.20 11.12
C ASN A 98 4.81 -4.50 9.84
N SER A 99 5.70 -3.61 9.40
CA SER A 99 6.49 -3.80 8.16
C SER A 99 7.35 -5.07 8.19
N ASN A 100 7.79 -5.50 9.37
CA ASN A 100 8.52 -6.76 9.58
C ASN A 100 7.68 -8.01 9.23
N LYS A 101 6.35 -7.92 9.22
CA LYS A 101 5.45 -9.03 8.86
C LYS A 101 5.29 -9.19 7.35
N LEU A 102 5.77 -8.22 6.56
CA LEU A 102 5.69 -8.20 5.09
C LEU A 102 6.72 -9.14 4.45
N SER A 103 6.60 -10.43 4.78
CA SER A 103 7.50 -11.50 4.36
C SER A 103 7.18 -12.05 2.97
N VAL A 104 8.12 -12.81 2.41
CA VAL A 104 7.91 -13.58 1.16
C VAL A 104 6.69 -14.48 1.25
N ALA A 105 6.49 -15.16 2.40
CA ALA A 105 5.35 -16.05 2.60
C ALA A 105 4.01 -15.30 2.52
N LEU A 106 3.93 -14.08 3.05
CA LEU A 106 2.75 -13.24 2.90
C LEU A 106 2.50 -12.86 1.44
N GLY A 107 3.56 -12.47 0.70
CA GLY A 107 3.46 -12.19 -0.73
C GLY A 107 2.88 -13.39 -1.50
N LYS A 108 3.38 -14.59 -1.24
CA LYS A 108 2.90 -15.84 -1.85
C LYS A 108 1.46 -16.18 -1.48
N LEU A 109 1.03 -15.92 -0.23
CA LEU A 109 -0.37 -16.09 0.17
C LEU A 109 -1.30 -15.15 -0.60
N ILE A 110 -0.89 -13.89 -0.79
CA ILE A 110 -1.64 -12.90 -1.55
C ILE A 110 -1.73 -13.31 -3.02
N ILE A 111 -0.62 -13.73 -3.64
CA ILE A 111 -0.60 -14.23 -5.02
C ILE A 111 -1.56 -15.40 -5.17
N ARG A 112 -1.47 -16.41 -4.28
CA ARG A 112 -2.34 -17.58 -4.36
C ARG A 112 -3.83 -17.22 -4.15
N LYS A 113 -4.12 -16.21 -3.34
CA LYS A 113 -5.47 -15.67 -3.20
C LYS A 113 -5.96 -15.06 -4.51
N ILE A 114 -5.13 -14.26 -5.19
CA ILE A 114 -5.47 -13.62 -6.48
C ILE A 114 -5.81 -14.68 -7.54
N GLU A 115 -5.02 -15.76 -7.62
CA GLU A 115 -5.29 -16.88 -8.52
C GLU A 115 -6.67 -17.52 -8.23
N LEU A 116 -6.98 -17.77 -6.95
CA LEU A 116 -8.27 -18.34 -6.54
C LEU A 116 -9.46 -17.39 -6.78
N GLU A 117 -9.26 -16.08 -6.62
CA GLU A 117 -10.27 -15.06 -6.96
C GLU A 117 -10.51 -15.00 -8.47
N THR A 118 -9.47 -15.20 -9.27
CA THR A 118 -9.55 -15.32 -10.73
C THR A 118 -10.33 -16.55 -11.15
N ASP A 119 -10.02 -17.72 -10.57
CA ASP A 119 -10.79 -18.95 -10.78
C ASP A 119 -12.27 -18.76 -10.42
N LEU A 120 -12.55 -18.09 -9.30
CA LEU A 120 -13.90 -17.79 -8.86
C LEU A 120 -14.62 -16.85 -9.83
N TRP A 121 -13.94 -15.82 -10.34
CA TRP A 121 -14.49 -14.91 -11.34
C TRP A 121 -14.83 -15.64 -12.64
N ASN A 122 -13.92 -16.48 -13.13
CA ASN A 122 -14.13 -17.32 -14.31
C ASN A 122 -15.35 -18.26 -14.13
N LEU A 123 -15.49 -18.88 -12.96
CA LEU A 123 -16.65 -19.74 -12.65
C LEU A 123 -17.96 -18.95 -12.59
N ARG A 124 -17.96 -17.74 -12.04
CA ARG A 124 -19.16 -16.88 -11.96
C ARG A 124 -19.64 -16.37 -13.30
N ASN A 125 -18.73 -16.24 -14.27
CA ASN A 125 -19.09 -15.91 -15.65
C ASN A 125 -19.84 -17.05 -16.35
N GLN A 126 -19.74 -18.29 -15.84
CA GLN A 126 -20.32 -19.49 -16.45
C GLN A 126 -21.49 -20.08 -15.65
N TYR A 127 -21.46 -19.92 -14.33
CA TYR A 127 -22.38 -20.58 -13.41
C TYR A 127 -22.97 -19.60 -12.39
N LYS A 128 -24.17 -19.91 -11.91
CA LYS A 128 -24.80 -19.17 -10.80
C LYS A 128 -24.06 -19.44 -9.49
N ASP A 129 -24.17 -18.50 -8.55
CA ASP A 129 -23.54 -18.59 -7.21
C ASP A 129 -23.93 -19.86 -6.43
N ASP A 130 -25.09 -20.45 -6.71
CA ASP A 130 -25.54 -21.68 -6.05
C ASP A 130 -24.82 -22.96 -6.50
N TYR A 131 -24.08 -22.89 -7.61
CA TYR A 131 -23.39 -24.04 -8.17
C TYR A 131 -22.29 -24.55 -7.22
N PRO A 132 -22.18 -25.88 -6.99
CA PRO A 132 -21.24 -26.43 -6.01
C PRO A 132 -19.78 -26.00 -6.20
N GLN A 133 -19.33 -25.83 -7.45
CA GLN A 133 -17.95 -25.39 -7.72
C GLN A 133 -17.72 -23.93 -7.34
N VAL A 134 -18.69 -23.04 -7.59
CA VAL A 134 -18.62 -21.62 -7.18
C VAL A 134 -18.54 -21.52 -5.65
N LYS A 135 -19.37 -22.29 -4.94
CA LYS A 135 -19.34 -22.36 -3.46
C LYS A 135 -17.99 -22.85 -2.94
N ARG A 136 -17.42 -23.89 -3.57
CA ARG A 136 -16.10 -24.43 -3.20
C ARG A 136 -14.97 -23.44 -3.47
N ALA A 137 -14.97 -22.79 -4.63
CA ALA A 137 -13.98 -21.77 -4.99
C ALA A 137 -14.04 -20.58 -4.02
N LYS A 138 -15.25 -20.09 -3.70
CA LYS A 138 -15.45 -19.04 -2.69
C LYS A 138 -14.86 -19.41 -1.34
N ARG A 139 -15.11 -20.63 -0.85
CA ARG A 139 -14.52 -21.11 0.42
C ARG A 139 -12.99 -21.15 0.37
N LYS A 140 -12.38 -21.52 -0.76
CA LYS A 140 -10.92 -21.51 -0.90
C LYS A 140 -10.35 -20.09 -0.77
N VAL A 141 -10.98 -19.10 -1.42
CA VAL A 141 -10.60 -17.69 -1.28
C VAL A 141 -10.69 -17.25 0.19
N GLU A 142 -11.78 -17.58 0.89
CA GLU A 142 -11.99 -17.23 2.30
C GLU A 142 -10.91 -17.82 3.22
N VAL A 143 -10.41 -19.04 2.95
CA VAL A 143 -9.32 -19.65 3.72
C VAL A 143 -8.03 -18.84 3.61
N PHE A 144 -7.66 -18.42 2.40
CA PHE A 144 -6.47 -17.59 2.20
C PHE A 144 -6.65 -16.19 2.77
N GLU A 145 -7.84 -15.61 2.66
CA GLU A 145 -8.14 -14.32 3.27
C GLU A 145 -7.98 -14.35 4.79
N LYS A 146 -8.44 -15.43 5.46
CA LYS A 146 -8.24 -15.61 6.90
C LYS A 146 -6.76 -15.73 7.26
N ALA A 147 -6.00 -16.55 6.54
CA ALA A 147 -4.56 -16.70 6.77
C ALA A 147 -3.80 -15.37 6.61
N ILE A 148 -4.17 -14.54 5.62
CA ILE A 148 -3.60 -13.20 5.44
C ILE A 148 -3.94 -12.29 6.63
N LYS A 149 -5.18 -12.32 7.13
CA LYS A 149 -5.61 -11.53 8.30
C LYS A 149 -4.93 -11.94 9.60
N GLU A 150 -4.55 -13.21 9.75
CA GLU A 150 -3.76 -13.65 10.92
C GLU A 150 -2.37 -13.00 10.94
N ILE A 151 -1.78 -12.73 9.77
CA ILE A 151 -0.48 -12.06 9.65
C ILE A 151 -0.65 -10.54 9.78
N LEU A 152 -1.63 -9.97 9.08
CA LEU A 152 -1.94 -8.54 9.06
C LEU A 152 -3.32 -8.29 9.69
N PRO A 153 -3.41 -8.21 11.03
CA PRO A 153 -4.64 -7.88 11.74
C PRO A 153 -5.05 -6.40 11.56
#